data_AF-A0A5J4PYV3-F1
#
_entry.id   AF-A0A5J4PYV3-F1
#
_cell.length_a   1.000
_cell.length_b   1.000
_cell.length_c   1.000
_cell.angle_alpha   90.00
_cell.angle_beta   90.00
_cell.angle_gamma   90.00
#
_symmetry.space_group_name_H-M   'P 1'
#
loop_
_entity.id
_entity.type
_entity.pdbx_description
1 polymer ?
#
loop_
_entity_poly.entity_id
_entity_poly.type
_entity_poly.pdbx_seq_one_letter_code
_entity_poly.pdbx_strand_id
1 'polypeptide(L)'
;MSLSCCEEEKALYATKIKAGALRLGFSVCGIAPAGNIGRDADSFKDGLATGNHAGMTYLEHHFDKRCDPRLLVEGTRSIISVALNYYTQNRLGKD
;
A
#
# COMPACT_ATOMS: atom_id res chain seq x y z
N MET A 1 7.22 -11.69 28.72
CA MET A 1 7.68 -11.52 27.32
C MET A 1 8.01 -10.06 27.11
N SER A 2 9.30 -9.72 27.05
CA SER A 2 9.76 -8.33 26.98
C SER A 2 9.47 -7.74 25.59
N LEU A 3 9.07 -6.46 25.55
CA LEU A 3 8.81 -5.69 24.32
C LEU A 3 10.00 -5.72 23.32
N SER A 4 11.22 -5.95 23.81
CA SER A 4 12.44 -6.08 22.99
C SER A 4 12.38 -7.24 22.00
N CYS A 5 11.84 -8.39 22.41
CA CYS A 5 11.79 -9.60 21.59
C CYS A 5 10.79 -9.45 20.42
N CYS A 6 9.70 -8.71 20.62
CA CYS A 6 8.69 -8.50 19.58
C CYS A 6 9.14 -7.55 18.46
N GLU A 7 10.02 -6.58 18.74
CA GLU A 7 10.53 -5.68 17.69
C GLU A 7 11.57 -6.38 16.81
N GLU A 8 12.40 -7.23 17.40
CA GLU A 8 13.39 -8.05 16.68
C GLU A 8 12.70 -9.04 15.72
N GLU A 9 11.60 -9.67 16.15
CA GLU A 9 10.83 -10.59 15.32
C GLU A 9 10.17 -9.86 14.13
N LYS A 10 9.57 -8.68 14.33
CA LYS A 10 9.02 -7.87 13.24
C LYS A 10 10.08 -7.47 12.23
N ALA A 11 11.26 -7.06 12.69
CA ALA A 11 12.37 -6.69 11.83
C ALA A 11 12.85 -7.88 10.97
N LEU A 12 12.88 -9.09 11.55
CA LEU A 12 13.19 -10.32 10.82
C LEU A 12 12.16 -10.60 9.72
N TYR A 13 10.85 -10.52 10.02
CA TYR A 13 9.83 -10.72 8.99
C TYR A 13 9.87 -9.65 7.90
N ALA A 14 10.03 -8.38 8.27
CA ALA A 14 10.16 -7.29 7.31
C ALA A 14 11.32 -7.52 6.34
N THR A 15 12.46 -8.01 6.85
CA THR A 15 13.62 -8.37 6.03
C THR A 15 13.30 -9.52 5.07
N LYS A 16 12.69 -10.60 5.56
CA LYS A 16 12.31 -11.76 4.74
C LYS A 16 11.31 -11.40 3.64
N ILE A 17 10.31 -10.56 3.96
CA ILE A 17 9.29 -10.10 3.00
C ILE A 17 9.94 -9.26 1.90
N LYS A 18 10.75 -8.26 2.26
CA LYS A 18 11.45 -7.41 1.28
C LYS A 18 12.38 -8.22 0.39
N ALA A 19 13.14 -9.16 0.95
CA ALA A 19 14.00 -10.07 0.19
C ALA A 19 13.16 -10.98 -0.75
N GLY A 20 11.99 -11.43 -0.29
CA GLY A 20 11.03 -12.18 -1.11
C GLY A 20 10.53 -11.38 -2.30
N ALA A 21 10.12 -10.12 -2.09
CA ALA A 21 9.66 -9.25 -3.16
C ALA A 21 10.73 -9.00 -4.23
N LEU A 22 11.97 -8.72 -3.82
CA LEU A 22 13.09 -8.53 -4.75
C LEU A 22 13.37 -9.82 -5.54
N ARG A 23 13.36 -10.98 -4.88
CA ARG A 23 13.55 -12.28 -5.56
C ARG A 23 12.45 -12.58 -6.58
N LEU A 24 11.22 -12.14 -6.33
CA LEU A 24 10.09 -12.27 -7.25
C LEU A 24 10.14 -11.27 -8.42
N GLY A 25 11.15 -10.38 -8.46
CA GLY A 25 11.36 -9.43 -9.55
C GLY A 25 10.78 -8.05 -9.34
N PHE A 26 10.20 -7.74 -8.17
CA PHE A 26 9.83 -6.36 -7.85
C PHE A 26 11.07 -5.48 -7.70
N SER A 27 10.99 -4.24 -8.15
CA SER A 27 12.10 -3.28 -8.09
C SER A 27 12.28 -2.72 -6.68
N VAL A 28 11.18 -2.52 -5.94
CA VAL A 28 11.17 -1.95 -4.59
C VAL A 28 10.08 -2.60 -3.73
N CYS A 29 10.32 -2.72 -2.42
CA CYS A 29 9.34 -3.17 -1.44
C CYS A 29 9.42 -2.31 -0.16
N GLY A 30 8.29 -1.71 0.23
CA GLY A 30 8.10 -0.94 1.45
C GLY A 30 7.05 -1.56 2.37
N ILE A 31 7.13 -1.24 3.66
CA ILE A 31 6.13 -1.66 4.66
C ILE A 31 5.77 -0.43 5.51
N ALA A 32 4.48 -0.15 5.66
CA ALA A 32 3.95 0.94 6.46
C ALA A 32 2.94 0.41 7.50
N PRO A 33 2.75 1.09 8.65
CA PRO A 33 1.67 0.75 9.56
C PRO A 33 0.30 0.95 8.89
N ALA A 34 -0.65 0.07 9.17
CA ALA A 34 -2.02 0.24 8.70
C ALA A 34 -2.74 1.24 9.62
N GLY A 35 -3.18 2.34 9.03
CA GLY A 35 -3.91 3.39 9.72
C GLY A 35 -4.60 4.31 8.73
N ASN A 36 -5.42 5.21 9.26
CA ASN A 36 -6.05 6.24 8.44
C ASN A 36 -5.00 7.19 7.88
N ILE A 37 -5.11 7.53 6.59
CA ILE A 37 -4.20 8.44 5.89
C ILE A 37 -4.30 9.91 6.34
N GLY A 38 -5.24 10.25 7.23
CA GLY A 38 -5.30 11.54 7.92
C GLY A 38 -5.49 12.71 6.96
N ARG A 39 -4.57 13.69 6.96
CA ARG A 39 -4.64 14.91 6.12
C ARG A 39 -4.73 14.61 4.62
N ASP A 40 -4.21 13.47 4.18
CA ASP A 40 -4.27 13.08 2.77
C ASP A 40 -5.71 12.71 2.36
N ALA A 41 -6.56 12.29 3.31
CA ALA A 41 -7.98 12.04 3.08
C ALA A 41 -8.72 13.34 2.74
N ASP A 42 -8.43 14.44 3.43
CA ASP A 42 -9.06 15.73 3.18
C ASP A 42 -8.73 16.24 1.78
N SER A 43 -7.46 16.15 1.39
CA SER A 43 -7.01 16.52 0.04
C SER A 43 -7.68 15.66 -1.04
N PHE A 44 -7.86 14.37 -0.78
CA PHE A 44 -8.57 13.46 -1.67
C PHE A 44 -10.05 13.83 -1.79
N LYS A 45 -10.70 14.16 -0.67
CA LYS A 45 -12.10 14.62 -0.63
C LYS A 45 -12.31 15.90 -1.42
N ASP A 46 -11.42 16.87 -1.28
CA ASP A 46 -11.47 18.14 -2.02
C ASP A 46 -11.26 17.91 -3.53
N GLY A 47 -10.35 17.00 -3.90
CA GLY A 47 -10.14 16.57 -5.28
C GLY A 47 -11.37 15.92 -5.91
N LEU A 48 -12.09 15.09 -5.15
CA LEU A 48 -13.36 14.51 -5.59
C LEU A 48 -14.43 15.58 -5.77
N ALA A 49 -14.59 16.48 -4.79
CA ALA A 49 -15.58 17.56 -4.81
C ALA A 49 -15.37 18.55 -5.97
N THR A 50 -14.13 18.73 -6.42
CA THR A 50 -13.76 19.61 -7.54
C THR A 50 -13.81 18.91 -8.91
N GLY A 51 -14.18 17.63 -8.96
CA GLY A 51 -14.31 16.89 -10.23
C GLY A 51 -12.99 16.41 -10.83
N ASN A 52 -11.88 16.43 -10.08
CA ASN A 52 -10.53 16.04 -10.53
C ASN A 52 -10.34 14.51 -10.66
N HIS A 53 -11.39 13.80 -11.01
CA HIS A 53 -11.42 12.35 -11.15
C HIS A 53 -11.83 11.91 -12.57
N ALA A 54 -11.82 12.82 -13.55
CA ALA A 54 -12.05 12.51 -14.96
C ALA A 54 -13.32 11.67 -15.23
N GLY A 55 -14.41 11.90 -14.47
CA GLY A 55 -15.67 11.16 -14.58
C GLY A 55 -15.67 9.76 -13.95
N MET A 56 -14.60 9.34 -13.28
CA MET A 56 -14.52 8.11 -12.48
C MET A 56 -15.35 8.19 -11.19
N THR A 57 -16.67 8.17 -11.31
CA THR A 57 -17.62 8.28 -10.18
C THR A 57 -17.43 7.18 -9.12
N TYR A 58 -16.89 6.01 -9.48
CA TYR A 58 -16.58 4.95 -8.52
C TYR A 58 -15.52 5.34 -7.46
N LEU A 59 -14.74 6.40 -7.70
CA LEU A 59 -13.77 6.92 -6.73
C LEU A 59 -14.46 7.62 -5.54
N GLU A 60 -15.68 8.11 -5.74
CA GLU A 60 -16.51 8.71 -4.67
C GLU A 60 -17.08 7.64 -3.72
N HIS A 61 -17.19 6.39 -4.19
CA HIS A 61 -17.72 5.31 -3.39
C HIS A 61 -16.70 4.82 -2.34
N HIS A 62 -17.24 4.43 -1.19
CA HIS A 62 -16.50 3.79 -0.09
C HIS A 62 -15.29 4.60 0.40
N PHE A 63 -15.42 5.93 0.46
CA PHE A 63 -14.37 6.86 0.87
C PHE A 63 -13.63 6.42 2.15
N ASP A 64 -14.34 6.07 3.22
CA ASP A 64 -13.73 5.66 4.49
C ASP A 64 -12.84 4.43 4.34
N LYS A 65 -13.26 3.44 3.53
CA LYS A 65 -12.48 2.23 3.27
C LYS A 65 -11.24 2.50 2.41
N ARG A 66 -11.25 3.56 1.60
CA ARG A 66 -10.07 4.02 0.82
C ARG A 66 -9.06 4.71 1.71
N CYS A 67 -9.54 5.43 2.71
CA CYS A 67 -8.70 6.19 3.62
C CYS A 67 -8.18 5.34 4.78
N ASP A 68 -8.85 4.25 5.14
CA ASP A 68 -8.46 3.37 6.23
C ASP A 68 -8.49 1.88 5.83
N PRO A 69 -7.32 1.27 5.57
CA PRO A 69 -7.25 -0.13 5.15
C PRO A 69 -7.71 -1.11 6.24
N ARG A 70 -7.82 -0.68 7.50
CA ARG A 70 -8.34 -1.53 8.59
C ARG A 70 -9.83 -1.84 8.44
N LEU A 71 -10.55 -1.05 7.63
CA LEU A 71 -11.96 -1.27 7.31
C LEU A 71 -12.17 -2.25 6.15
N LEU A 72 -11.10 -2.65 5.45
CA LEU A 72 -11.15 -3.66 4.39
C LEU A 72 -11.05 -5.08 4.96
N VAL A 73 -10.11 -5.31 5.87
CA VAL A 73 -9.89 -6.59 6.53
C VAL A 73 -9.61 -6.34 8.01
N GLU A 74 -10.43 -6.92 8.88
CA GLU A 74 -10.30 -6.80 10.33
C GLU A 74 -8.92 -7.30 10.81
N GLY A 75 -8.32 -6.56 11.74
CA GLY A 75 -7.01 -6.91 12.29
C GLY A 75 -5.82 -6.58 11.38
N THR A 76 -6.02 -5.86 10.28
CA THR A 76 -4.91 -5.38 9.43
C THR A 76 -4.00 -4.43 10.22
N ARG A 77 -2.70 -4.73 10.27
CA ARG A 77 -1.70 -3.95 11.04
C ARG A 77 -0.64 -3.27 10.20
N SER A 78 -0.41 -3.75 8.98
CA SER A 78 0.63 -3.23 8.11
C SER A 78 0.24 -3.38 6.64
N ILE A 79 0.73 -2.46 5.82
CA ILE A 79 0.55 -2.44 4.37
C ILE A 79 1.91 -2.71 3.73
N ILE A 80 1.97 -3.70 2.84
CA ILE A 80 3.16 -4.01 2.05
C ILE A 80 2.94 -3.42 0.66
N SER A 81 3.79 -2.48 0.27
CA SER A 81 3.74 -1.82 -1.03
C SER A 81 4.93 -2.25 -1.88
N VAL A 82 4.68 -2.70 -3.11
CA VAL A 82 5.71 -3.08 -4.06
C VAL A 82 5.64 -2.20 -5.30
N ALA A 83 6.78 -1.96 -5.93
CA ALA A 83 6.87 -1.25 -7.20
C ALA A 83 7.59 -2.10 -8.24
N LEU A 84 7.10 -2.04 -9.47
CA LEU A 84 7.70 -2.69 -10.62
C LEU A 84 7.94 -1.62 -11.69
N ASN A 85 9.17 -1.54 -12.20
CA ASN A 85 9.43 -0.76 -13.40
C ASN A 85 8.81 -1.47 -14.61
N TYR A 86 7.69 -0.95 -15.10
CA TYR A 86 7.01 -1.47 -16.29
C TYR A 86 7.64 -0.98 -17.61
N TYR A 87 8.59 -0.04 -17.57
CA TYR A 87 9.36 0.39 -18.73
C TYR A 87 10.65 -0.44 -18.83
N THR A 88 10.56 -1.52 -19.59
CA THR A 88 11.65 -2.49 -19.79
C THR A 88 12.22 -2.36 -21.20
N GLN A 89 13.53 -2.58 -21.36
CA GLN A 89 14.20 -2.54 -22.67
C GLN A 89 13.61 -3.57 -23.65
N ASN A 90 13.22 -4.74 -23.12
CA ASN A 90 12.45 -5.74 -23.86
C ASN A 90 10.97 -5.56 -23.51
N ARG A 91 10.10 -5.46 -24.54
CA ARG A 91 8.66 -5.51 -24.32
C ARG A 91 8.32 -6.86 -23.69
N LEU A 92 7.54 -6.83 -22.60
CA LEU A 92 6.92 -8.04 -22.05
C LEU A 92 6.15 -8.72 -23.18
N GLY A 93 6.39 -10.03 -23.35
CA GLY A 93 5.73 -10.85 -24.35
C GLY A 93 4.23 -10.62 -24.31
N LYS A 94 3.63 -10.44 -25.49
CA LYS A 94 2.18 -10.33 -25.60
C LYS A 94 1.66 -11.76 -25.67
N ASP A 95 1.51 -12.37 -24.50
CA ASP A 95 0.77 -13.62 -24.37
C ASP A 95 -0.69 -13.39 -24.79
#